data_AF-A0A1A8GJ99-F1
#
_entry.id   AF-A0A1A8GJ99-F1
#
_cell.length_a   1.000
_cell.length_b   1.000
_cell.length_c   1.000
_cell.angle_alpha   90.00
_cell.angle_beta   90.00
_cell.angle_gamma   90.00
#
_symmetry.space_group_name_H-M   'P 1'
#
loop_
_entity.id
_entity.type
_entity.pdbx_description
1 polymer ?
#
loop_
_entity_poly.entity_id
_entity_poly.type
_entity_poly.pdbx_seq_one_letter_code
_entity_poly.pdbx_strand_id
1 'polypeptide(L)'
;TSFVMVIVHERVPDMRTYPPLPDIFLDSVPRIPWAFAMAEACGLILCYMFLLILLLHKHRSILFRRLCSLMGTVFLLRCCTMFATSLSVPGQHLKCASKTYADSWGKIQRALTIWSGFGMTLTGVQTCGDYMFSGHTVVITMLNFFVTEYTPRNWNLIHTISWVLNLFGIFFILAAHEHYSIDVFIAFYITTRLFLYYHTLANTRAYQHSRRARIWFPMFSFFECNVNGPVPNEYCWPFSRPAVVKRLIR
;
A
#
# COMPACT_ATOMS: atom_id res chain seq x y z
N THR A 1 4.56 -1.48 11.43
CA THR A 1 4.91 -2.49 10.41
C THR A 1 6.37 -2.86 10.49
N SER A 2 7.32 -1.93 10.33
CA SER A 2 8.77 -2.22 10.29
C SER A 2 9.28 -3.02 11.50
N PHE A 3 8.81 -2.72 12.71
CA PHE A 3 9.18 -3.49 13.91
C PHE A 3 8.64 -4.94 13.90
N VAL A 4 7.41 -5.14 13.41
CA VAL A 4 6.80 -6.48 13.29
C VAL A 4 7.52 -7.29 12.22
N MET A 5 7.94 -6.66 11.11
CA MET A 5 8.76 -7.31 10.09
C MET A 5 10.07 -7.84 10.67
N VAL A 6 10.73 -7.09 11.57
CA VAL A 6 11.95 -7.55 12.26
C VAL A 6 11.68 -8.76 13.16
N ILE A 7 10.58 -8.76 13.91
CA ILE A 7 10.21 -9.90 14.78
C ILE A 7 9.89 -11.15 13.96
N VAL A 8 9.14 -10.99 12.88
CA VAL A 8 8.69 -12.10 12.03
C VAL A 8 9.86 -12.68 11.24
N HIS A 9 10.82 -11.83 10.84
CA HIS A 9 12.05 -12.26 10.20
C HIS A 9 12.84 -13.28 11.03
N GLU A 10 12.83 -13.17 12.35
CA GLU A 10 13.49 -14.13 13.26
C GLU A 10 12.73 -15.45 13.40
N ARG A 11 11.44 -15.49 13.04
CA ARG A 11 10.58 -16.68 13.12
C ARG A 11 10.47 -17.45 11.80
N VAL A 12 11.19 -17.03 10.76
CA VAL A 12 11.18 -17.71 9.47
C VAL A 12 11.80 -19.11 9.63
N PRO A 13 11.08 -20.18 9.26
CA PRO A 13 11.62 -21.54 9.35
C PRO A 13 12.79 -21.73 8.39
N ASP A 14 13.72 -22.64 8.73
CA ASP A 14 14.91 -22.89 7.92
C ASP A 14 14.54 -23.36 6.50
N MET A 15 15.07 -22.66 5.49
CA MET A 15 14.82 -22.92 4.07
C MET A 15 15.32 -24.31 3.63
N ARG A 16 16.23 -24.92 4.40
CA ARG A 16 16.74 -26.27 4.13
C ARG A 16 15.76 -27.36 4.51
N THR A 17 14.90 -27.10 5.50
CA THR A 17 13.97 -28.09 6.06
C THR A 17 12.58 -27.99 5.43
N TYR A 18 12.18 -26.78 5.02
CA TYR A 18 10.86 -26.52 4.45
C TYR A 18 10.97 -25.85 3.07
N PRO A 19 10.61 -26.53 1.97
CA PRO A 19 10.60 -25.93 0.65
C PRO A 19 9.49 -24.86 0.52
N PRO A 20 9.61 -23.92 -0.45
CA PRO A 20 8.54 -22.97 -0.75
C PRO A 20 7.25 -23.69 -1.16
N LEU A 21 6.11 -23.04 -0.92
CA LEU A 21 4.82 -23.62 -1.27
C LEU A 21 4.67 -23.69 -2.81
N PRO A 22 4.00 -24.72 -3.35
CA PRO A 22 3.70 -24.78 -4.77
C PRO A 22 2.74 -23.65 -5.16
N ASP A 23 3.06 -22.93 -6.23
CA ASP A 23 2.24 -21.83 -6.75
C ASP A 23 2.24 -21.90 -8.27
N ILE A 24 1.06 -22.14 -8.84
CA ILE A 24 0.86 -22.38 -10.26
C ILE A 24 1.47 -21.27 -11.12
N PHE A 25 1.36 -20.01 -10.70
CA PHE A 25 1.91 -18.89 -11.48
C PHE A 25 3.44 -18.86 -11.42
N LEU A 26 4.01 -19.05 -10.23
CA LEU A 26 5.46 -19.06 -10.02
C LEU A 26 6.12 -20.26 -10.69
N ASP A 27 5.40 -21.39 -10.81
CA ASP A 27 5.88 -22.59 -11.50
C ASP A 27 5.79 -22.44 -13.04
N SER A 28 4.89 -21.58 -13.54
CA SER A 28 4.64 -21.40 -14.98
C SER A 28 5.47 -20.26 -15.60
N VAL A 29 5.87 -19.26 -14.83
CA VAL A 29 6.58 -18.06 -15.32
C VAL A 29 8.03 -18.10 -14.87
N PRO A 30 9.02 -17.88 -15.74
CA PRO A 30 10.41 -17.77 -15.31
C PRO A 30 10.62 -16.46 -14.54
N ARG A 31 11.40 -16.55 -13.46
CA ARG A 31 11.73 -15.38 -12.62
C ARG A 31 12.44 -14.29 -13.42
N ILE A 32 11.97 -13.06 -13.29
CA ILE A 32 12.59 -11.87 -13.87
C ILE A 32 13.24 -11.03 -12.75
N PRO A 33 14.58 -10.95 -12.66
CA PRO A 33 15.27 -10.33 -11.51
C PRO A 33 15.09 -8.81 -11.42
N TRP A 34 14.83 -8.13 -12.55
CA TRP A 34 14.58 -6.69 -12.59
C TRP A 34 13.11 -6.31 -12.39
N ALA A 35 12.19 -7.29 -12.40
CA ALA A 35 10.75 -7.01 -12.34
C ALA A 35 10.37 -6.30 -11.04
N PHE A 36 10.95 -6.71 -9.90
CA PHE A 36 10.63 -6.09 -8.62
C PHE A 36 10.98 -4.60 -8.57
N ALA A 37 12.13 -4.21 -9.13
CA ALA A 37 12.52 -2.80 -9.23
C ALA A 37 11.55 -2.01 -10.12
N MET A 38 11.01 -2.63 -11.18
CA MET A 38 9.98 -1.99 -12.02
C MET A 38 8.63 -1.86 -11.30
N ALA A 39 8.24 -2.84 -10.48
CA ALA A 39 7.06 -2.73 -9.64
C ALA A 39 7.16 -1.54 -8.67
N GLU A 40 8.32 -1.37 -8.03
CA GLU A 40 8.60 -0.22 -7.17
C GLU A 40 8.57 1.10 -7.94
N ALA A 41 9.13 1.13 -9.16
CA ALA A 41 9.04 2.29 -10.05
C ALA A 41 7.58 2.65 -10.37
N CYS A 42 6.72 1.68 -10.69
CA CYS A 42 5.29 1.90 -10.91
C CYS A 42 4.62 2.51 -9.66
N GLY A 43 4.94 1.99 -8.47
CA GLY A 43 4.44 2.52 -7.20
C GLY A 43 4.89 3.95 -6.92
N LEU A 44 6.16 4.28 -7.22
CA LEU A 44 6.69 5.64 -7.07
C LEU A 44 6.04 6.63 -8.04
N ILE A 45 5.79 6.23 -9.30
CA ILE A 45 5.08 7.06 -10.27
C ILE A 45 3.65 7.34 -9.78
N LEU A 46 2.92 6.31 -9.31
CA LEU A 46 1.58 6.47 -8.73
C LEU A 46 1.60 7.38 -7.49
N CYS A 47 2.62 7.23 -6.63
CA CYS A 47 2.80 8.07 -5.45
C CYS A 47 3.01 9.54 -5.84
N TYR A 48 3.86 9.81 -6.83
CA TYR A 48 4.10 11.15 -7.34
C TYR A 48 2.83 11.77 -7.95
N MET A 49 2.10 11.01 -8.77
CA MET A 49 0.82 11.46 -9.33
C MET A 49 -0.19 11.82 -8.22
N PHE A 50 -0.32 10.95 -7.21
CA PHE A 50 -1.20 11.22 -6.07
C PHE A 50 -0.75 12.44 -5.26
N LEU A 51 0.56 12.61 -5.00
CA LEU A 51 1.09 13.78 -4.29
C LEU A 51 0.79 15.07 -5.05
N LEU A 52 0.91 15.09 -6.38
CA LEU A 52 0.51 16.23 -7.19
C LEU A 52 -0.99 16.53 -7.06
N ILE A 53 -1.85 15.51 -7.15
CA ILE A 53 -3.30 15.66 -6.92
C ILE A 53 -3.55 16.23 -5.52
N LEU A 54 -2.93 15.66 -4.49
CA LEU A 54 -3.08 16.10 -3.10
C LEU A 54 -2.67 17.57 -2.91
N LEU A 55 -1.59 18.02 -3.56
CA LEU A 55 -1.13 19.41 -3.47
C LEU A 55 -2.07 20.40 -4.14
N LEU A 56 -2.67 20.00 -5.28
CA LEU A 56 -3.57 20.83 -6.07
C LEU A 56 -5.02 20.75 -5.62
N HIS A 57 -5.40 19.74 -4.82
CA HIS A 57 -6.78 19.57 -4.38
C HIS A 57 -7.13 20.59 -3.28
N LYS A 58 -8.27 21.26 -3.42
CA LYS A 58 -8.75 22.26 -2.42
C LYS A 58 -8.92 21.64 -1.04
N HIS A 59 -9.41 20.40 -0.99
CA HIS A 59 -9.66 19.64 0.24
C HIS A 59 -8.49 18.73 0.68
N ARG A 60 -7.24 19.10 0.38
CA ARG A 60 -6.02 18.30 0.65
C ARG A 60 -5.96 17.62 2.03
N SER A 61 -6.35 18.33 3.10
CA SER A 61 -6.30 17.77 4.46
C SER A 61 -7.29 16.61 4.66
N ILE A 62 -8.43 16.62 3.97
CA ILE A 62 -9.41 15.53 4.03
C ILE A 62 -8.86 14.30 3.31
N LEU A 63 -8.33 14.47 2.09
CA LEU A 63 -7.73 13.38 1.31
C LEU A 63 -6.57 12.72 2.06
N PHE A 64 -5.69 13.52 2.67
CA PHE A 64 -4.57 13.02 3.47
C PHE A 64 -5.05 12.19 4.67
N ARG A 65 -6.04 12.68 5.43
CA ARG A 65 -6.63 11.92 6.55
C ARG A 65 -7.23 10.60 6.10
N ARG A 66 -7.96 10.59 4.97
CA ARG A 66 -8.55 9.37 4.40
C ARG A 66 -7.47 8.36 4.00
N LEU A 67 -6.39 8.83 3.37
CA LEU A 67 -5.25 8.00 3.03
C LEU A 67 -4.62 7.39 4.29
N CYS A 68 -4.33 8.20 5.31
CA CYS A 68 -3.77 7.71 6.57
C CYS A 68 -4.68 6.70 7.26
N SER A 69 -6.00 6.94 7.26
CA SER A 69 -6.97 6.00 7.84
C SER A 69 -6.98 4.67 7.10
N LEU A 70 -7.11 4.70 5.77
CA LEU A 70 -7.18 3.49 4.94
C LEU A 70 -5.87 2.70 4.98
N MET A 71 -4.74 3.37 4.75
CA MET A 71 -3.42 2.74 4.83
C MET A 71 -3.15 2.21 6.23
N GLY A 72 -3.41 3.00 7.27
CA GLY A 72 -3.23 2.59 8.66
C GLY A 72 -4.00 1.32 9.02
N THR A 73 -5.26 1.23 8.62
CA THR A 73 -6.09 0.03 8.87
C THR A 73 -5.53 -1.21 8.17
N VAL A 74 -5.17 -1.13 6.88
CA VAL A 74 -4.63 -2.28 6.14
C VAL A 74 -3.27 -2.72 6.70
N PHE A 75 -2.38 -1.77 6.99
CA PHE A 75 -1.06 -2.09 7.51
C PHE A 75 -1.08 -2.57 8.97
N LEU A 76 -2.07 -2.16 9.77
CA LEU A 76 -2.30 -2.73 11.09
C LEU A 76 -2.79 -4.17 10.99
N LEU A 77 -3.75 -4.45 10.10
CA LEU A 77 -4.21 -5.82 9.84
C LEU A 77 -3.02 -6.71 9.44
N ARG A 78 -2.17 -6.23 8.52
CA ARG A 78 -0.92 -6.90 8.12
C ARG A 78 0.00 -7.21 9.30
N CYS A 79 0.12 -6.29 10.26
CA CYS A 79 0.91 -6.51 11.48
C CYS A 79 0.31 -7.64 12.34
N CYS A 80 -1.00 -7.61 12.57
CA CYS A 80 -1.68 -8.64 13.36
C CYS A 80 -1.58 -10.02 12.69
N THR A 81 -1.76 -10.09 11.37
CA THR A 81 -1.73 -11.35 10.62
C THR A 81 -0.34 -11.97 10.58
N MET A 82 0.69 -11.17 10.29
CA MET A 82 2.07 -11.66 10.34
C MET A 82 2.49 -12.10 11.75
N PHE A 83 2.05 -11.37 12.78
CA PHE A 83 2.34 -11.76 14.16
C PHE A 83 1.66 -13.08 14.52
N ALA A 84 0.41 -13.27 14.08
CA ALA A 84 -0.36 -14.49 14.30
C ALA A 84 0.21 -15.69 13.53
N THR A 85 0.65 -15.49 12.28
CA THR A 85 1.19 -16.58 11.47
C THR A 85 2.24 -16.09 10.47
N SER A 86 3.48 -16.56 10.64
CA SER A 86 4.57 -16.38 9.68
C SER A 86 4.51 -17.49 8.62
N LEU A 87 3.53 -17.40 7.73
CA LEU A 87 3.41 -18.31 6.58
C LEU A 87 4.33 -17.82 5.47
N SER A 88 5.53 -18.39 5.42
CA SER A 88 6.21 -18.88 4.21
C SER A 88 7.71 -18.60 4.17
N VAL A 89 8.39 -19.52 3.50
CA VAL A 89 9.80 -19.48 3.16
C VAL A 89 9.95 -18.75 1.81
N PRO A 90 10.91 -17.80 1.68
CA PRO A 90 11.24 -17.16 0.41
C PRO A 90 11.55 -18.18 -0.70
N GLY A 91 11.43 -17.77 -1.96
CA GLY A 91 12.05 -18.51 -3.06
C GLY A 91 13.55 -18.71 -2.81
N GLN A 92 14.11 -19.83 -3.29
CA GLN A 92 15.51 -20.23 -3.04
C GLN A 92 16.55 -19.19 -3.47
N HIS A 93 16.16 -18.22 -4.29
CA HIS A 93 16.99 -17.14 -4.78
C HIS A 93 17.28 -16.04 -3.75
N LEU A 94 16.47 -15.94 -2.69
CA LEU A 94 16.69 -14.96 -1.62
C LEU A 94 17.59 -15.60 -0.56
N LYS A 95 18.85 -15.15 -0.48
CA LYS A 95 19.77 -15.56 0.59
C LYS A 95 19.37 -14.89 1.92
N CYS A 96 18.31 -15.40 2.52
CA CYS A 96 17.87 -15.00 3.84
C CYS A 96 18.74 -15.66 4.90
N ALA A 97 19.89 -15.06 5.18
CA ALA A 97 20.59 -15.39 6.41
C ALA A 97 19.76 -14.84 7.57
N SER A 98 19.23 -15.70 8.44
CA SER A 98 18.67 -15.32 9.73
C SER A 98 19.78 -14.63 10.54
N LYS A 99 19.96 -13.34 10.32
CA LYS A 99 20.84 -12.54 11.17
C LYS A 99 20.10 -12.39 12.48
N THR A 100 20.41 -13.25 13.44
CA THR A 100 19.97 -13.11 14.83
C THR A 100 20.52 -11.80 15.35
N TYR A 101 19.71 -10.74 15.36
CA TYR A 101 20.10 -9.46 15.95
C TYR A 101 20.00 -9.66 17.46
N ALA A 102 21.11 -10.11 18.06
CA ALA A 102 21.15 -10.50 19.47
C ALA A 102 20.78 -9.36 20.43
N ASP A 103 20.86 -8.10 19.98
CA ASP A 103 20.70 -6.93 20.82
C ASP A 103 19.42 -6.13 20.50
N SER A 104 18.66 -5.75 21.55
CA SER A 104 17.40 -5.01 21.42
C SER A 104 17.56 -3.67 20.68
N TRP A 105 18.73 -3.03 20.83
CA TRP A 105 19.08 -1.80 20.13
C TRP A 105 19.29 -2.03 18.62
N GLY A 106 19.91 -3.15 18.24
CA GLY A 106 20.10 -3.53 16.84
C GLY A 106 18.77 -3.77 16.11
N LYS A 107 17.76 -4.30 16.81
CA LYS A 107 16.39 -4.48 16.27
C LYS A 107 15.72 -3.15 15.98
N ILE A 108 15.86 -2.17 16.88
CA ILE A 108 15.32 -0.81 16.70
C ILE A 108 16.02 -0.10 15.54
N GLN A 109 17.35 -0.15 15.45
CA GLN A 109 18.09 0.44 14.35
C GLN A 109 17.68 -0.16 12.99
N ARG A 110 17.54 -1.49 12.90
CA ARG A 110 17.04 -2.17 11.69
C ARG A 110 15.61 -1.72 11.35
N ALA A 111 14.72 -1.64 12.34
CA ALA A 111 13.35 -1.18 12.14
C ALA A 111 13.29 0.27 11.64
N LEU A 112 14.18 1.13 12.14
CA LEU A 112 14.33 2.51 11.68
C LEU A 112 14.85 2.58 10.25
N THR A 113 15.84 1.76 9.86
CA THR A 113 16.33 1.68 8.48
C THR A 113 15.25 1.21 7.51
N ILE A 114 14.45 0.21 7.89
CA ILE A 114 13.32 -0.27 7.08
C ILE A 114 12.27 0.84 6.94
N TRP A 115 11.98 1.55 8.03
CA TRP A 115 11.01 2.64 8.04
C TRP A 115 11.47 3.83 7.19
N SER A 116 12.74 4.24 7.27
CA SER A 116 13.29 5.34 6.49
C SER A 116 13.38 5.01 5.00
N GLY A 117 13.56 3.74 4.64
CA GLY A 117 13.51 3.25 3.26
C GLY A 117 12.09 2.97 2.72
N PHE A 118 11.04 3.27 3.49
CA PHE A 118 9.65 2.91 3.17
C PHE A 118 9.43 1.41 2.86
N GLY A 119 10.33 0.54 3.32
CA GLY A 119 10.29 -0.90 3.02
C GLY A 119 10.62 -1.27 1.56
N MET A 120 11.19 -0.36 0.76
CA MET A 120 11.55 -0.61 -0.63
C MET A 120 12.91 -1.32 -0.73
N THR A 121 12.98 -2.35 -1.58
CA THR A 121 14.21 -3.04 -1.96
C THR A 121 15.19 -2.15 -2.74
N LEU A 122 14.71 -1.13 -3.48
CA LEU A 122 15.58 -0.12 -4.11
C LEU A 122 16.48 0.61 -3.10
N THR A 123 16.07 0.69 -1.84
CA THR A 123 16.85 1.31 -0.75
C THR A 123 17.82 0.32 -0.07
N GLY A 124 17.95 -0.89 -0.61
CA GLY A 124 18.84 -1.94 -0.10
C GLY A 124 18.24 -2.75 1.05
N VAL A 125 16.96 -2.58 1.35
CA VAL A 125 16.28 -3.29 2.43
C VAL A 125 15.71 -4.62 1.90
N GLN A 126 16.32 -5.73 2.32
CA GLN A 126 15.78 -7.07 2.12
C GLN A 126 15.25 -7.62 3.44
N THR A 127 13.94 -7.87 3.48
CA THR A 127 13.23 -8.49 4.62
C THR A 127 12.66 -9.82 4.20
N CYS A 128 12.99 -10.87 4.94
CA CYS A 128 12.45 -12.21 4.71
C CYS A 128 11.33 -12.49 5.71
N GLY A 129 10.20 -13.05 5.28
CA GLY A 129 9.07 -13.37 6.14
C GLY A 129 7.88 -12.40 6.07
N ASP A 130 7.92 -11.42 5.17
CA ASP A 130 6.83 -10.43 4.96
C ASP A 130 5.82 -10.89 3.87
N TYR A 131 5.57 -12.19 3.81
CA TYR A 131 4.85 -12.79 2.68
C TYR A 131 3.33 -12.75 2.86
N MET A 132 2.81 -12.81 4.09
CA MET A 132 1.37 -12.75 4.30
C MET A 132 0.82 -11.36 3.90
N PHE A 133 0.17 -11.31 2.72
CA PHE A 133 -0.44 -10.14 2.08
C PHE A 133 0.59 -9.11 1.56
N SER A 134 0.72 -8.89 0.24
CA SER A 134 1.78 -8.02 -0.33
C SER A 134 1.55 -6.52 -0.09
N GLY A 135 2.56 -5.84 0.48
CA GLY A 135 2.45 -4.42 0.86
C GLY A 135 2.57 -3.49 -0.34
N HIS A 136 3.41 -3.89 -1.30
CA HIS A 136 3.55 -3.20 -2.57
C HIS A 136 2.22 -3.21 -3.35
N THR A 137 1.55 -4.38 -3.44
CA THR A 137 0.23 -4.47 -4.07
C THR A 137 -0.80 -3.56 -3.41
N VAL A 138 -0.83 -3.51 -2.07
CA VAL A 138 -1.71 -2.61 -1.32
C VAL A 138 -1.45 -1.15 -1.66
N VAL A 139 -0.18 -0.72 -1.62
CA VAL A 139 0.21 0.67 -1.87
C VAL A 139 -0.16 1.07 -3.29
N ILE A 140 0.24 0.27 -4.29
CA ILE A 140 -0.02 0.52 -5.72
C ILE A 140 -1.53 0.59 -5.97
N THR A 141 -2.29 -0.40 -5.49
CA THR A 141 -3.74 -0.48 -5.70
C THR A 141 -4.47 0.67 -4.99
N MET A 142 -4.07 0.99 -3.75
CA MET A 142 -4.67 2.08 -2.99
C MET A 142 -4.40 3.42 -3.68
N LEU A 143 -3.16 3.69 -4.08
CA LEU A 143 -2.80 4.92 -4.80
C LEU A 143 -3.58 5.05 -6.11
N ASN A 144 -3.71 3.97 -6.89
CA ASN A 144 -4.53 3.95 -8.10
C ASN A 144 -5.99 4.36 -7.80
N PHE A 145 -6.62 3.77 -6.78
CA PHE A 145 -8.00 4.12 -6.43
C PHE A 145 -8.16 5.57 -5.96
N PHE A 146 -7.21 6.07 -5.15
CA PHE A 146 -7.21 7.47 -4.74
C PHE A 146 -7.05 8.42 -5.94
N VAL A 147 -6.15 8.09 -6.88
CA VAL A 147 -6.00 8.86 -8.11
C VAL A 147 -7.32 8.90 -8.88
N THR A 148 -8.00 7.76 -9.06
CA THR A 148 -9.25 7.70 -9.83
C THR A 148 -10.44 8.36 -9.14
N GLU A 149 -10.56 8.28 -7.81
CA GLU A 149 -11.68 8.84 -7.04
C GLU A 149 -11.62 10.37 -6.98
N TYR A 150 -10.42 10.91 -6.72
CA TYR A 150 -10.25 12.34 -6.47
C TYR A 150 -9.93 13.17 -7.72
N THR A 151 -9.85 12.55 -8.90
CA THR A 151 -9.68 13.27 -10.18
C THR A 151 -10.98 13.41 -10.95
N PRO A 152 -11.15 14.49 -11.74
CA PRO A 152 -12.35 14.68 -12.53
C PRO A 152 -12.53 13.57 -13.56
N ARG A 153 -13.78 13.19 -13.85
CA ARG A 153 -14.10 12.16 -14.87
C ARG A 153 -13.64 12.50 -16.28
N ASN A 154 -13.32 13.75 -16.56
CA ASN A 154 -12.83 14.16 -17.89
C ASN A 154 -11.34 13.82 -18.09
N TRP A 155 -10.60 13.51 -17.03
CA TRP A 155 -9.17 13.22 -17.08
C TRP A 155 -8.90 11.74 -17.34
N ASN A 156 -9.54 11.19 -18.38
CA ASN A 156 -9.48 9.78 -18.75
C ASN A 156 -8.04 9.27 -18.91
N LEU A 157 -7.15 10.10 -19.46
CA LEU A 157 -5.73 9.71 -19.63
C LEU A 157 -5.05 9.37 -18.30
N ILE A 158 -5.29 10.17 -17.25
CA ILE A 158 -4.70 9.94 -15.93
C ILE A 158 -5.25 8.65 -15.34
N HIS A 159 -6.55 8.38 -15.49
CA HIS A 159 -7.17 7.13 -15.05
C HIS A 159 -6.61 5.92 -15.81
N THR A 160 -6.47 6.02 -17.14
CA THR A 160 -5.90 4.95 -17.95
C THR A 160 -4.45 4.67 -17.51
N ILE A 161 -3.63 5.70 -17.36
CA ILE A 161 -2.24 5.54 -16.90
C ILE A 161 -2.19 4.91 -15.50
N SER A 162 -3.05 5.36 -14.57
CA SER A 162 -3.04 4.82 -13.20
C SER A 162 -3.42 3.35 -13.16
N TRP A 163 -4.43 2.93 -13.93
CA TRP A 163 -4.85 1.53 -14.04
C TRP A 163 -3.81 0.66 -14.73
N VAL A 164 -3.18 1.17 -15.78
CA VAL A 164 -2.08 0.50 -16.49
C VAL A 164 -0.90 0.27 -15.53
N LEU A 165 -0.49 1.30 -14.79
CA LEU A 165 0.58 1.18 -13.77
C LEU A 165 0.21 0.19 -12.66
N ASN A 166 -1.06 0.14 -12.24
CA ASN A 166 -1.52 -0.82 -11.24
C ASN A 166 -1.43 -2.26 -11.77
N LEU A 167 -1.91 -2.51 -12.99
CA LEU A 167 -1.87 -3.84 -13.61
C LEU A 167 -0.44 -4.33 -13.82
N PHE A 168 0.42 -3.48 -14.42
CA PHE A 168 1.82 -3.83 -14.63
C PHE A 168 2.60 -3.95 -13.31
N GLY A 169 2.33 -3.10 -12.33
CA GLY A 169 2.93 -3.20 -11.00
C GLY A 169 2.62 -4.55 -10.35
N ILE A 170 1.35 -4.99 -10.38
CA ILE A 170 0.94 -6.29 -9.87
C ILE A 170 1.62 -7.43 -10.63
N PHE A 171 1.67 -7.36 -11.96
CA PHE A 171 2.34 -8.36 -12.79
C PHE A 171 3.84 -8.47 -12.46
N PHE A 172 4.52 -7.34 -12.31
CA PHE A 172 5.94 -7.30 -11.98
C PHE A 172 6.25 -7.83 -10.57
N ILE A 173 5.36 -7.63 -9.60
CA ILE A 173 5.46 -8.23 -8.26
C ILE A 173 5.45 -9.76 -8.36
N LEU A 174 4.51 -10.32 -9.14
CA LEU A 174 4.42 -11.76 -9.34
C LEU A 174 5.62 -12.31 -10.12
N ALA A 175 6.03 -11.65 -11.20
CA ALA A 175 7.15 -12.05 -12.05
C ALA A 175 8.52 -12.02 -11.33
N ALA A 176 8.62 -11.26 -10.23
CA ALA A 176 9.82 -11.25 -9.39
C ALA A 176 9.96 -12.50 -8.49
N HIS A 177 8.88 -13.26 -8.31
CA HIS A 177 8.77 -14.40 -7.40
C HIS A 177 9.03 -14.04 -5.92
N GLU A 178 8.77 -12.78 -5.57
CA GLU A 178 8.94 -12.27 -4.20
C GLU A 178 7.65 -12.37 -3.37
N HIS A 179 6.51 -12.72 -3.98
CA HIS A 179 5.26 -12.96 -3.27
C HIS A 179 4.50 -14.10 -3.94
N TYR A 180 3.74 -14.86 -3.16
CA TYR A 180 2.82 -15.84 -3.74
C TYR A 180 1.65 -15.13 -4.41
N SER A 181 1.08 -15.77 -5.43
CA SER A 181 -0.09 -15.30 -6.16
C SER A 181 -1.27 -15.04 -5.23
N ILE A 182 -1.43 -15.89 -4.20
CA ILE A 182 -2.47 -15.73 -3.20
C ILE A 182 -2.28 -14.46 -2.35
N ASP A 183 -1.04 -14.09 -2.02
CA ASP A 183 -0.74 -12.90 -1.23
C ASP A 183 -1.10 -11.63 -2.00
N VAL A 184 -0.85 -11.64 -3.31
CA VAL A 184 -1.19 -10.55 -4.23
C VAL A 184 -2.70 -10.48 -4.46
N PHE A 185 -3.36 -11.63 -4.62
CA PHE A 185 -4.82 -11.67 -4.81
C PHE A 185 -5.58 -11.19 -3.57
N ILE A 186 -5.23 -11.69 -2.38
CA ILE A 186 -5.85 -11.26 -1.13
C ILE A 186 -5.54 -9.76 -0.91
N ALA A 187 -4.31 -9.31 -1.17
CA ALA A 187 -3.91 -7.90 -1.15
C ALA A 187 -4.86 -7.01 -1.94
N PHE A 188 -5.02 -7.33 -3.22
CA PHE A 188 -5.91 -6.61 -4.11
C PHE A 188 -7.37 -6.64 -3.62
N TYR A 189 -7.86 -7.80 -3.16
CA TYR A 189 -9.23 -7.96 -2.68
C TYR A 189 -9.54 -7.10 -1.46
N ILE A 190 -8.75 -7.21 -0.39
CA ILE A 190 -8.99 -6.45 0.85
C ILE A 190 -8.83 -4.95 0.59
N THR A 191 -7.84 -4.51 -0.20
CA THR A 191 -7.68 -3.09 -0.54
C THR A 191 -8.90 -2.56 -1.28
N THR A 192 -9.41 -3.29 -2.28
CA THR A 192 -10.61 -2.92 -3.03
C THR A 192 -11.85 -2.84 -2.15
N ARG A 193 -12.07 -3.86 -1.30
CA ARG A 193 -13.24 -3.90 -0.42
C ARG A 193 -13.18 -2.82 0.65
N LEU A 194 -12.03 -2.61 1.27
CA LEU A 194 -11.87 -1.58 2.28
C LEU A 194 -12.07 -0.19 1.67
N PHE A 195 -11.50 0.07 0.49
CA PHE A 195 -11.68 1.34 -0.21
C PHE A 195 -13.15 1.61 -0.51
N LEU A 196 -13.86 0.63 -1.09
CA LEU A 196 -15.28 0.73 -1.40
C LEU A 196 -16.11 0.96 -0.14
N TYR A 197 -15.95 0.14 0.90
CA TYR A 197 -16.71 0.26 2.14
C TYR A 197 -16.47 1.60 2.84
N TYR A 198 -15.22 2.07 2.86
CA TYR A 198 -14.88 3.37 3.42
C TYR A 198 -15.61 4.51 2.69
N HIS A 199 -15.56 4.53 1.36
CA HIS A 199 -16.18 5.59 0.57
C HIS A 199 -17.71 5.50 0.55
N THR A 200 -18.29 4.29 0.55
CA THR A 200 -19.74 4.13 0.74
C THR A 200 -20.19 4.69 2.09
N LEU A 201 -19.44 4.44 3.16
CA LEU A 201 -19.75 4.95 4.50
C LEU A 201 -19.56 6.47 4.59
N ALA A 202 -18.51 7.01 3.98
CA ALA A 202 -18.22 8.45 3.95
C ALA A 202 -19.23 9.24 3.09
N ASN A 203 -19.71 8.65 1.99
CA ASN A 203 -20.64 9.31 1.08
C ASN A 203 -22.10 9.20 1.54
N THR A 204 -22.43 8.24 2.42
CA THR A 204 -23.79 8.03 2.94
C THR A 204 -24.01 8.70 4.29
N ARG A 205 -24.72 9.85 4.29
CA ARG A 205 -24.99 10.67 5.49
C ARG A 205 -25.65 9.91 6.65
N ALA A 206 -26.52 8.93 6.34
CA ALA A 206 -27.27 8.17 7.35
C ALA A 206 -26.35 7.35 8.29
N TYR A 207 -25.20 6.91 7.81
CA TYR A 207 -24.28 6.08 8.61
C TYR A 207 -23.22 6.89 9.37
N GLN A 208 -22.89 8.10 8.92
CA GLN A 208 -21.90 8.95 9.58
C GLN A 208 -22.29 9.31 11.03
N HIS A 209 -23.58 9.49 11.31
CA HIS A 209 -24.08 9.82 12.65
C HIS A 209 -24.53 8.60 13.47
N SER A 210 -24.45 7.39 12.93
CA SER A 210 -24.88 6.19 13.65
C SER A 210 -23.92 5.84 14.78
N ARG A 211 -24.46 5.62 15.98
CA ARG A 211 -23.69 5.12 17.14
C ARG A 211 -23.00 3.78 16.83
N ARG A 212 -23.58 2.96 15.94
CA ARG A 212 -23.01 1.67 15.50
C ARG A 212 -21.73 1.87 14.69
N ALA A 213 -21.71 2.82 13.75
CA ALA A 213 -20.51 3.10 12.95
C ALA A 213 -19.35 3.57 13.83
N ARG A 214 -19.62 4.36 14.88
CA ARG A 214 -18.62 4.85 15.84
C ARG A 214 -17.97 3.75 16.67
N ILE A 215 -18.75 2.72 17.03
CA ILE A 215 -18.26 1.57 17.82
C ILE A 215 -17.46 0.60 16.95
N TRP A 216 -17.96 0.27 15.76
CA TRP A 216 -17.34 -0.72 14.87
C TRP A 216 -16.14 -0.16 14.10
N PHE A 217 -16.13 1.15 13.82
CA PHE A 217 -15.09 1.83 13.06
C PHE A 217 -14.63 3.12 13.76
N PRO A 218 -13.92 3.01 14.90
CA PRO A 218 -13.50 4.17 15.68
C PRO A 218 -12.57 5.11 14.91
N MET A 219 -11.61 4.55 14.15
CA MET A 219 -10.70 5.31 13.29
C MET A 219 -11.44 6.10 12.20
N PHE A 220 -12.41 5.45 11.55
CA PHE A 220 -13.26 6.11 10.56
C PHE A 220 -14.01 7.29 11.18
N SER A 221 -14.65 7.08 12.33
CA SER A 221 -15.43 8.13 12.98
C SER A 221 -14.54 9.32 13.34
N PHE A 222 -13.34 9.10 13.87
CA PHE A 222 -12.41 10.17 14.23
C PHE A 222 -11.96 10.99 13.01
N PHE A 223 -11.57 10.32 11.92
CA PHE A 223 -11.07 11.00 10.73
C PHE A 223 -12.16 11.64 9.86
N GLU A 224 -13.42 11.25 9.96
CA GLU A 224 -14.54 11.80 9.17
C GLU A 224 -15.50 12.69 9.97
N CYS A 225 -15.24 12.97 11.27
CA CYS A 225 -16.12 13.79 12.14
C CYS A 225 -16.60 15.12 11.53
N ASN A 226 -15.77 15.78 10.71
CA ASN A 226 -16.02 17.12 10.17
C ASN A 226 -16.33 17.12 8.67
N VAL A 227 -16.62 15.96 8.06
CA VAL A 227 -16.84 15.84 6.62
C VAL A 227 -18.26 15.36 6.35
N ASN A 228 -19.07 16.21 5.73
CA ASN A 228 -20.48 15.93 5.50
C ASN A 228 -20.71 15.51 4.04
N GLY A 229 -20.62 14.20 3.76
CA GLY A 229 -20.91 13.61 2.45
C GLY A 229 -19.74 13.64 1.45
N PRO A 230 -20.05 13.50 0.13
CA PRO A 230 -19.03 13.35 -0.90
C PRO A 230 -18.20 14.63 -1.07
N VAL A 231 -16.89 14.46 -1.20
CA VAL A 231 -15.95 15.56 -1.40
C VAL A 231 -15.95 15.95 -2.87
N PRO A 232 -16.19 17.22 -3.23
CA PRO A 232 -16.14 17.64 -4.62
C PRO A 232 -14.69 17.68 -5.12
N ASN A 233 -14.49 17.28 -6.38
CA ASN A 233 -13.19 17.28 -7.05
C ASN A 233 -12.83 18.70 -7.52
N GLU A 234 -12.62 19.60 -6.56
CA GLU A 234 -12.23 20.99 -6.78
C GLU A 234 -10.72 21.16 -6.61
N TYR A 235 -10.09 21.74 -7.63
CA TYR A 235 -8.66 22.00 -7.67
C TYR A 235 -8.37 23.49 -7.47
N CYS A 236 -7.39 23.80 -6.62
CA CYS A 236 -6.95 25.16 -6.34
C CYS A 236 -5.42 25.20 -6.35
N TRP A 237 -4.86 26.23 -6.97
CA TRP A 237 -3.42 26.44 -6.95
C TRP A 237 -2.96 26.79 -5.52
N PRO A 238 -2.06 26.02 -4.91
CA PRO A 238 -1.71 26.17 -3.49
C PRO A 238 -0.82 27.39 -3.21
N PHE A 239 -0.19 27.97 -4.23
CA PHE A 239 0.70 29.13 -4.08
C PHE A 239 0.02 30.44 -4.52
N SER A 240 0.43 31.58 -3.97
CA SER A 240 -0.15 32.88 -4.32
C SER A 240 0.19 33.35 -5.75
N ARG A 241 1.22 32.76 -6.39
CA ARG A 241 1.64 32.96 -7.80
C ARG A 241 1.98 31.58 -8.42
N PRO A 242 1.80 31.31 -9.74
CA PRO A 242 1.71 32.24 -10.87
C PRO A 242 0.33 32.21 -11.57
N ALA A 243 -0.10 33.39 -12.05
CA ALA A 243 -1.40 33.60 -12.70
C ALA A 243 -1.63 32.72 -13.94
N VAL A 244 -0.58 32.23 -14.59
CA VAL A 244 -0.64 31.40 -15.79
C VAL A 244 -1.18 29.99 -15.48
N VAL A 245 -0.77 29.39 -14.36
CA VAL A 245 -1.17 28.02 -14.01
C VAL A 245 -2.59 27.97 -13.43
N LYS A 246 -3.07 29.07 -12.82
CA LYS A 246 -4.47 29.22 -12.41
C LYS A 246 -5.47 29.06 -13.57
N ARG A 247 -5.05 29.35 -14.82
CA ARG A 247 -5.90 29.24 -16.01
C ARG A 247 -5.96 27.82 -16.58
N LEU A 248 -5.01 26.94 -16.25
CA LEU A 248 -4.96 25.54 -16.70
C LEU A 248 -5.74 24.57 -15.79
N ILE A 249 -5.98 24.96 -14.54
CA ILE A 249 -6.58 24.11 -13.51
C ILE A 249 -8.11 24.33 -13.39
N ARG A 250 -8.62 25.45 -13.92
CA ARG A 250 -10.03 25.82 -13.87
C ARG A 250 -10.77 25.31 -15.09
#